data_AF-A0AA88IP42-F1
#
_entry.id   AF-A0AA88IP42-F1
#
_cell.length_a   1.000
_cell.length_b   1.000
_cell.length_c   1.000
_cell.angle_alpha   90.00
_cell.angle_beta   90.00
_cell.angle_gamma   90.00
#
_symmetry.space_group_name_H-M   'P 1'
#
loop_
_entity.id
_entity.type
_entity.pdbx_description
1 polymer ?
#
loop_
_entity_poly.entity_id
_entity_poly.type
_entity_poly.pdbx_seq_one_letter_code
_entity_poly.pdbx_strand_id
1 'polypeptide(L)'
;MANPSRQPACACPCHSTNRRAAEISLANGSAVGCARCYIEHQKFVLYDYTPVMEFIHTFLDDTIKGNPKSSSVLVLGAIKLFITHAAPGTLHALAISHVLLELFWRAMSMVQVFLVDADFPASFVKQLQDFFQILPLPPDFRKFRNGLNVLPWDDPLLSAVLKGQNITGVRHVKGRRPETLEEELVVVRTRVLKLQQQNRYRELARYLRVVKSDNAAKLQMMRDWVPLYLCKVGDYAGAADSLLSPMYNSSCPASRLSPAQFGAYLRIFMFGHAPNGIPHPPQVEFIPHVQNVHTVQMDPLLSSTWTTIEGGSNLLKSQEVIKFALRVLNCNSAVFTHAESWIKVLKFANQSSCGPEGSCLPEPDYSFLIRTRDTATGILCELHRTSRIQIPKSFQKGYPDQALLLLTTQALAERLLHTRLKPILTVILTFKSNPWVMRWLFSSLMVKPQMLQDLFHVTLEELLDVQSRSVLRIQDTAEQFFIASFLCLFFLEPSVLLHPNTYPITDLLAQWNEFDNPWQFHLRRMLEANGSSLSVEKQQILMQMNQWGLHQ
;
A
#
# COMPACT_ATOMS: atom_id res chain seq x y z
N MET A 1 -59.02 23.03 -48.16
CA MET A 1 -60.09 22.67 -47.20
C MET A 1 -59.75 21.33 -46.56
N ALA A 2 -59.28 21.34 -45.32
CA ALA A 2 -59.29 20.21 -44.38
C ALA A 2 -59.12 20.76 -42.95
N ASN A 3 -59.87 20.19 -42.03
CA ASN A 3 -60.38 20.79 -40.78
C ASN A 3 -59.33 20.94 -39.65
N PRO A 4 -59.22 22.09 -38.94
CA PRO A 4 -58.27 22.28 -37.83
C PRO A 4 -58.86 21.88 -36.46
N SER A 5 -59.44 20.69 -36.35
CA SER A 5 -60.13 20.27 -35.12
C SER A 5 -59.97 18.77 -34.81
N ARG A 6 -58.74 18.36 -34.52
CA ARG A 6 -58.49 17.13 -33.74
C ARG A 6 -57.39 17.38 -32.73
N GLN A 7 -57.78 17.82 -31.53
CA GLN A 7 -56.95 17.66 -30.34
C GLN A 7 -56.81 16.15 -30.05
N PRO A 8 -55.63 15.65 -29.64
CA PRO A 8 -55.50 14.29 -29.15
C PRO A 8 -56.34 14.15 -27.87
N ALA A 9 -57.27 13.20 -27.87
CA ALA A 9 -58.16 12.95 -26.75
C ALA A 9 -57.35 12.47 -25.54
N CYS A 10 -57.45 13.19 -24.41
CA CYS A 10 -56.89 12.76 -23.12
C CYS A 10 -57.53 11.43 -22.69
N ALA A 11 -56.71 10.41 -22.41
CA ALA A 11 -57.13 9.10 -21.92
C ALA A 11 -57.38 9.07 -20.39
N CYS A 12 -57.56 10.23 -19.78
CA CYS A 12 -57.83 10.37 -18.37
C CYS A 12 -59.29 9.94 -18.05
N PRO A 13 -59.54 9.24 -16.93
CA PRO A 13 -60.86 8.64 -16.62
C PRO A 13 -61.97 9.68 -16.38
N CYS A 14 -61.64 10.96 -16.25
CA CYS A 14 -62.59 12.08 -16.19
C CYS A 14 -63.31 12.36 -17.52
N HIS A 15 -62.82 11.85 -18.65
CA HIS A 15 -63.43 12.05 -19.97
C HIS A 15 -64.06 10.79 -20.57
N SER A 16 -63.97 9.62 -19.93
CA SER A 16 -64.53 8.36 -20.46
C SER A 16 -66.01 8.13 -20.10
N THR A 17 -66.57 8.83 -19.11
CA THR A 17 -67.90 8.52 -18.56
C THR A 17 -68.98 9.57 -18.78
N ASN A 18 -68.75 10.65 -19.54
CA ASN A 18 -69.79 11.67 -19.71
C ASN A 18 -69.93 12.22 -21.15
N ARG A 19 -70.26 11.32 -22.09
CA ARG A 19 -70.67 11.73 -23.45
C ARG A 19 -72.03 12.46 -23.50
N ARG A 20 -72.79 12.53 -22.40
CA ARG A 20 -74.11 13.20 -22.35
C ARG A 20 -74.09 14.61 -21.72
N ALA A 21 -72.96 15.11 -21.24
CA ALA A 21 -72.84 16.46 -20.68
C ALA A 21 -72.23 17.50 -21.64
N ALA A 22 -71.95 17.11 -22.89
CA ALA A 22 -71.31 17.97 -23.90
C ALA A 22 -72.29 18.89 -24.65
N GLU A 23 -73.61 18.69 -24.55
CA GLU A 23 -74.60 19.55 -25.25
C GLU A 23 -75.13 20.70 -24.38
N ILE A 24 -74.91 20.69 -23.07
CA ILE A 24 -75.45 21.73 -22.15
C ILE A 24 -74.40 22.79 -21.80
N SER A 25 -73.11 22.54 -22.05
CA SER A 25 -72.00 23.41 -21.64
C SER A 25 -71.52 24.40 -22.70
N LEU A 26 -72.16 24.47 -23.88
CA LEU A 26 -71.89 25.50 -24.90
C LEU A 26 -72.46 26.89 -24.56
N ALA A 27 -73.22 27.04 -23.46
CA ALA A 27 -73.86 28.31 -23.09
C ALA A 27 -73.16 29.09 -21.98
N ASN A 28 -72.22 28.51 -21.23
CA ASN A 28 -71.50 29.22 -20.16
C ASN A 28 -70.00 28.96 -20.32
N GLY A 29 -69.27 29.98 -20.77
CA GLY A 29 -67.84 29.94 -21.10
C GLY A 29 -66.88 29.73 -19.93
N SER A 30 -67.05 28.67 -19.14
CA SER A 30 -66.07 28.23 -18.15
C SER A 30 -65.38 26.95 -18.62
N ALA A 31 -64.27 27.09 -19.33
CA ALA A 31 -63.35 26.00 -19.62
C ALA A 31 -62.56 25.62 -18.36
N VAL A 32 -63.22 25.09 -17.33
CA VAL A 32 -62.52 24.54 -16.16
C VAL A 32 -62.15 23.10 -16.48
N GLY A 33 -60.97 22.94 -17.09
CA GLY A 33 -60.35 21.64 -17.33
C GLY A 33 -60.03 20.92 -16.01
N CYS A 34 -60.08 19.59 -16.04
CA CYS A 34 -59.79 18.74 -14.88
C CYS A 34 -58.38 19.02 -14.30
N ALA A 35 -58.26 19.18 -12.98
CA ALA A 35 -56.99 19.41 -12.28
C ALA A 35 -55.92 18.32 -12.55
N ARG A 36 -56.35 17.08 -12.80
CA ARG A 36 -55.46 15.97 -13.20
C ARG A 36 -54.89 16.16 -14.60
N CYS A 37 -55.69 16.69 -15.53
CA CYS A 37 -55.23 17.05 -16.87
C CYS A 37 -54.28 18.25 -16.83
N TYR A 38 -54.51 19.20 -15.91
CA TYR A 38 -53.60 20.34 -15.74
C TYR A 38 -52.19 19.87 -15.32
N ILE A 39 -52.09 18.90 -14.40
CA ILE A 39 -50.81 18.35 -13.94
C ILE A 39 -50.13 17.49 -15.02
N GLU A 40 -50.89 16.59 -15.68
CA GLU A 40 -50.35 15.65 -16.68
C GLU A 40 -50.01 16.32 -18.03
N HIS A 41 -50.66 17.44 -18.37
CA HIS A 41 -50.42 18.18 -19.61
C HIS A 41 -49.68 19.51 -19.40
N GLN A 42 -49.15 19.77 -18.21
CA GLN A 42 -48.28 20.91 -17.99
C GLN A 42 -47.00 20.70 -18.78
N LYS A 43 -46.80 21.50 -19.83
CA LYS A 43 -45.53 21.52 -20.57
C LYS A 43 -44.45 22.07 -19.64
N PHE A 44 -43.68 21.18 -19.03
CA PHE A 44 -42.48 21.53 -18.31
C PHE A 44 -41.38 21.85 -19.31
N VAL A 45 -40.88 23.09 -19.30
CA VAL A 45 -39.69 23.46 -20.07
C VAL A 45 -38.48 23.01 -19.27
N LEU A 46 -37.91 21.86 -19.61
CA LEU A 46 -36.62 21.41 -19.08
C LEU A 46 -35.51 22.20 -19.78
N TYR A 47 -34.74 22.98 -19.02
CA TYR A 47 -33.58 23.70 -19.54
C TYR A 47 -32.34 22.83 -19.34
N ASP A 48 -31.62 22.54 -20.41
CA ASP A 48 -30.33 21.86 -20.34
C ASP A 48 -29.24 22.85 -19.91
N TYR A 49 -28.71 22.67 -18.71
CA TYR A 49 -27.62 23.49 -18.14
C TYR A 49 -26.22 22.98 -18.50
N THR A 50 -26.12 21.87 -19.24
CA THR A 50 -24.82 21.29 -19.63
C THR A 50 -23.92 22.29 -20.38
N PRO A 51 -24.41 23.08 -21.37
CA PRO A 51 -23.57 24.05 -22.06
C PRO A 51 -23.07 25.18 -21.14
N VAL A 52 -23.89 25.58 -20.17
CA VAL A 52 -23.51 26.59 -19.16
C VAL A 52 -22.43 26.03 -18.23
N MET A 53 -22.56 24.76 -17.84
CA MET A 53 -21.57 24.05 -17.04
C MET A 53 -20.23 23.93 -17.75
N GLU A 54 -20.23 23.48 -19.00
CA GLU A 54 -19.01 23.37 -19.82
C GLU A 54 -18.31 24.72 -19.97
N PHE A 55 -19.09 25.79 -20.20
CA PHE A 55 -18.55 27.14 -20.30
C PHE A 55 -17.92 27.60 -18.97
N ILE A 56 -18.60 27.40 -17.84
CA ILE A 56 -18.07 27.78 -16.52
C ILE A 56 -16.83 26.95 -16.18
N HIS A 57 -16.82 25.66 -16.48
CA HIS A 57 -15.64 24.82 -16.28
C HIS A 57 -14.45 25.32 -17.10
N THR A 58 -14.66 25.65 -18.37
CA THR A 58 -13.63 26.23 -19.24
C THR A 58 -13.10 27.56 -18.67
N PHE A 59 -14.01 28.45 -18.24
CA PHE A 59 -13.64 29.70 -17.58
C PHE A 59 -12.78 29.48 -16.33
N LEU A 60 -13.17 28.54 -15.47
CA LEU A 60 -12.41 28.20 -14.26
C LEU A 60 -11.03 27.63 -14.63
N ASP A 61 -10.94 26.77 -15.64
CA ASP A 61 -9.69 26.18 -16.11
C ASP A 61 -8.72 27.22 -16.69
N ASP A 62 -9.22 28.19 -17.45
CA ASP A 62 -8.39 29.29 -17.94
C ASP A 62 -7.96 30.24 -16.82
N THR A 63 -8.78 30.39 -15.79
CA THR A 63 -8.46 31.20 -14.61
C THR A 63 -7.28 30.63 -13.82
N ILE A 64 -7.04 29.32 -13.84
CA ILE A 64 -5.86 28.68 -13.20
C ILE A 64 -4.54 29.15 -13.82
N LYS A 65 -4.54 29.46 -15.13
CA LYS A 65 -3.32 29.86 -15.86
C LYS A 65 -2.94 31.33 -15.63
N GLY A 66 -3.84 32.12 -15.05
CA GLY A 66 -3.67 33.55 -14.82
C GLY A 66 -2.85 33.91 -13.58
N ASN A 67 -2.72 35.21 -13.31
CA ASN A 67 -2.10 35.70 -12.08
C ASN A 67 -2.96 35.30 -10.85
N PRO A 68 -2.40 34.64 -9.82
CA PRO A 68 -3.18 34.13 -8.68
C PRO A 68 -4.03 35.17 -7.97
N LYS A 69 -3.56 36.43 -7.89
CA LYS A 69 -4.29 37.53 -7.25
C LYS A 69 -5.56 37.86 -8.03
N SER A 70 -5.43 38.09 -9.33
CA SER A 70 -6.55 38.37 -10.23
C SER A 70 -7.49 37.16 -10.33
N SER A 71 -6.93 35.96 -10.44
CA SER A 71 -7.66 34.70 -10.50
C SER A 71 -8.53 34.49 -9.25
N SER A 72 -8.00 34.75 -8.05
CA SER A 72 -8.78 34.65 -6.81
C SER A 72 -10.00 35.59 -6.81
N VAL A 73 -9.82 36.83 -7.29
CA VAL A 73 -10.93 37.81 -7.39
C VAL A 73 -11.96 37.35 -8.42
N LEU A 74 -11.54 36.88 -9.60
CA LEU A 74 -12.43 36.38 -10.65
C LEU A 74 -13.26 35.18 -10.15
N VAL A 75 -12.63 34.23 -9.48
CA VAL A 75 -13.30 33.03 -8.95
C VAL A 75 -14.29 33.39 -7.84
N LEU A 76 -13.96 34.33 -6.94
CA LEU A 76 -14.93 34.82 -5.94
C LEU A 76 -16.10 35.56 -6.59
N GLY A 77 -15.85 36.28 -7.68
CA GLY A 77 -16.91 36.87 -8.51
C GLY A 77 -17.84 35.80 -9.08
N ALA A 78 -17.30 34.70 -9.60
CA ALA A 78 -18.08 33.56 -10.09
C ALA A 78 -18.91 32.92 -8.97
N ILE A 79 -18.33 32.71 -7.78
CA ILE A 79 -19.05 32.21 -6.60
C ILE A 79 -20.25 33.10 -6.25
N LYS A 80 -20.06 34.43 -6.24
CA LYS A 80 -21.15 35.37 -6.01
C LYS A 80 -22.28 35.17 -7.03
N LEU A 81 -21.95 35.03 -8.31
CA LEU A 81 -22.93 34.78 -9.36
C LEU A 81 -23.68 33.46 -9.15
N PHE A 82 -22.98 32.38 -8.78
CA PHE A 82 -23.59 31.07 -8.51
C PHE A 82 -24.62 31.15 -7.37
N ILE A 83 -24.27 31.82 -6.27
CA ILE A 83 -25.12 31.99 -5.09
C ILE A 83 -26.37 32.82 -5.41
N THR A 84 -26.24 33.85 -6.24
CA THR A 84 -27.34 34.76 -6.58
C THR A 84 -28.17 34.29 -7.77
N HIS A 85 -27.81 33.17 -8.40
CA HIS A 85 -28.53 32.65 -9.57
C HIS A 85 -29.92 32.15 -9.18
N ALA A 86 -30.96 32.70 -9.78
CA ALA A 86 -32.34 32.27 -9.60
C ALA A 86 -32.84 31.62 -10.90
N ALA A 87 -33.20 30.34 -10.82
CA ALA A 87 -33.78 29.63 -11.96
C ALA A 87 -35.25 30.04 -12.17
N PRO A 88 -35.72 30.20 -13.42
CA PRO A 88 -37.13 30.36 -13.68
C PRO A 88 -37.87 29.02 -13.49
N GLY A 89 -38.73 28.93 -12.46
CA GLY A 89 -39.62 27.78 -12.21
C GLY A 89 -39.25 26.90 -10.99
N THR A 90 -40.27 26.35 -10.32
CA THR A 90 -40.17 25.71 -8.99
C THR A 90 -39.64 24.27 -8.98
N LEU A 91 -39.77 23.50 -10.07
CA LEU A 91 -39.35 22.09 -10.13
C LEU A 91 -37.86 21.91 -10.49
N HIS A 92 -37.22 22.93 -11.06
CA HIS A 92 -35.80 22.91 -11.46
C HIS A 92 -34.84 23.15 -10.30
N ALA A 93 -35.34 23.63 -9.17
CA ALA A 93 -34.53 24.00 -8.00
C ALA A 93 -33.68 22.82 -7.48
N LEU A 94 -34.19 21.58 -7.54
CA LEU A 94 -33.49 20.40 -7.03
C LEU A 94 -32.31 19.97 -7.93
N ALA A 95 -32.48 19.89 -9.25
CA ALA A 95 -31.41 19.52 -10.18
C ALA A 95 -30.31 20.60 -10.28
N ILE A 96 -30.71 21.88 -10.21
CA ILE A 96 -29.79 23.02 -10.22
C ILE A 96 -28.99 23.10 -8.91
N SER A 97 -29.56 22.68 -7.78
CA SER A 97 -28.86 22.72 -6.48
C SER A 97 -27.59 21.87 -6.45
N HIS A 98 -27.61 20.67 -7.05
CA HIS A 98 -26.43 19.78 -7.11
C HIS A 98 -25.32 20.38 -7.98
N VAL A 99 -25.71 20.87 -9.15
CA VAL A 99 -24.82 21.49 -10.14
C VAL A 99 -24.15 22.75 -9.57
N LEU A 100 -24.92 23.62 -8.92
CA LEU A 100 -24.39 24.81 -8.26
C LEU A 100 -23.47 24.46 -7.08
N LEU A 101 -23.79 23.39 -6.33
CA LEU A 101 -22.94 22.92 -5.23
C LEU A 101 -21.58 22.44 -5.72
N GLU A 102 -21.52 21.69 -6.83
CA GLU A 102 -20.27 21.24 -7.46
C GLU A 102 -19.42 22.41 -7.96
N LEU A 103 -20.03 23.35 -8.71
CA LEU A 103 -19.33 24.54 -9.21
C LEU A 103 -18.81 25.42 -8.08
N PHE A 104 -19.63 25.63 -7.06
CA PHE A 104 -19.27 26.39 -5.88
C PHE A 104 -18.09 25.75 -5.15
N TRP A 105 -18.15 24.44 -4.92
CA TRP A 105 -17.08 23.71 -4.24
C TRP A 105 -15.78 23.72 -5.04
N ARG A 106 -15.85 23.56 -6.37
CA ARG A 106 -14.69 23.69 -7.27
C ARG A 106 -14.07 25.08 -7.19
N ALA A 107 -14.89 26.13 -7.33
CA ALA A 107 -14.43 27.51 -7.27
C ALA A 107 -13.81 27.83 -5.90
N MET A 108 -14.45 27.43 -4.81
CA MET A 108 -13.91 27.60 -3.45
C MET A 108 -12.57 26.91 -3.28
N SER A 109 -12.47 25.67 -3.74
CA SER A 109 -11.25 24.87 -3.69
C SER A 109 -10.10 25.54 -4.47
N MET A 110 -10.38 26.16 -5.61
CA MET A 110 -9.37 26.93 -6.36
C MET A 110 -8.85 28.12 -5.54
N VAL A 111 -9.74 28.87 -4.87
CA VAL A 111 -9.31 29.97 -4.00
C VAL A 111 -8.47 29.44 -2.83
N GLN A 112 -8.88 28.34 -2.20
CA GLN A 112 -8.11 27.69 -1.13
C GLN A 112 -6.72 27.24 -1.61
N VAL A 113 -6.59 26.70 -2.82
CA VAL A 113 -5.30 26.37 -3.45
C VAL A 113 -4.44 27.63 -3.58
N PHE A 114 -4.98 28.72 -4.12
CA PHE A 114 -4.23 29.98 -4.26
C PHE A 114 -3.80 30.56 -2.91
N LEU A 115 -4.63 30.45 -1.86
CA LEU A 115 -4.28 30.91 -0.51
C LEU A 115 -3.08 30.17 0.10
N VAL A 116 -2.82 28.93 -0.33
CA VAL A 116 -1.66 28.13 0.13
C VAL A 116 -0.46 28.34 -0.79
N ASP A 117 -0.69 28.33 -2.10
CA ASP A 117 0.36 28.26 -3.11
C ASP A 117 0.98 29.63 -3.42
N ALA A 118 0.17 30.69 -3.45
CA ALA A 118 0.64 32.05 -3.71
C ALA A 118 1.05 32.78 -2.42
N ASP A 119 2.03 33.68 -2.53
CA ASP A 119 2.49 34.52 -1.41
C ASP A 119 1.68 35.81 -1.35
N PHE A 120 0.46 35.72 -0.81
CA PHE A 120 -0.42 36.88 -0.65
C PHE A 120 -0.10 37.70 0.61
N PRO A 121 -0.18 39.05 0.54
CA PRO A 121 -0.18 39.88 1.73
C PRO A 121 -1.37 39.56 2.63
N ALA A 122 -1.18 39.56 3.95
CA ALA A 122 -2.25 39.29 4.93
C ALA A 122 -3.46 40.24 4.77
N SER A 123 -3.22 41.50 4.37
CA SER A 123 -4.28 42.47 4.08
C SER A 123 -5.15 42.04 2.89
N PHE A 124 -4.57 41.42 1.86
CA PHE A 124 -5.30 40.93 0.70
C PHE A 124 -6.09 39.66 1.04
N VAL A 125 -5.50 38.71 1.78
CA VAL A 125 -6.21 37.51 2.25
C VAL A 125 -7.44 37.89 3.07
N LYS A 126 -7.30 38.87 3.97
CA LYS A 126 -8.42 39.38 4.76
C LYS A 126 -9.53 39.97 3.89
N GLN A 127 -9.20 40.74 2.84
CA GLN A 127 -10.20 41.27 1.91
C GLN A 127 -11.00 40.15 1.20
N LEU A 128 -10.34 39.07 0.79
CA LEU A 128 -11.00 37.91 0.17
C LEU A 128 -11.94 37.21 1.16
N GLN A 129 -11.50 37.03 2.40
CA GLN A 129 -12.28 36.42 3.48
C GLN A 129 -13.50 37.29 3.84
N ASP A 130 -13.29 38.59 4.06
CA ASP A 130 -14.35 39.55 4.40
C ASP A 130 -15.40 39.60 3.29
N PHE A 131 -14.99 39.63 2.01
CA PHE A 131 -15.90 39.58 0.87
C PHE A 131 -16.78 38.32 0.90
N PHE A 132 -16.16 37.14 1.05
CA PHE A 132 -16.87 35.87 1.06
C PHE A 132 -17.81 35.73 2.26
N GLN A 133 -17.41 36.25 3.43
CA GLN A 133 -18.22 36.31 4.63
C GLN A 133 -19.41 37.27 4.53
N ILE A 134 -19.49 38.16 3.54
CA ILE A 134 -20.67 39.04 3.38
C ILE A 134 -21.69 38.42 2.40
N LEU A 135 -21.30 37.42 1.61
CA LEU A 135 -22.20 36.82 0.62
C LEU A 135 -23.44 36.17 1.27
N PRO A 136 -24.64 36.32 0.67
CA PRO A 136 -25.87 35.74 1.20
C PRO A 136 -25.97 34.23 0.87
N LEU A 137 -25.24 33.39 1.60
CA LEU A 137 -25.19 31.95 1.35
C LEU A 137 -26.56 31.27 1.54
N PRO A 138 -27.08 30.52 0.55
CA PRO A 138 -28.29 29.72 0.71
C PRO A 138 -28.08 28.63 1.76
N PRO A 139 -29.15 28.04 2.33
CA PRO A 139 -29.07 27.07 3.43
C PRO A 139 -28.04 25.94 3.19
N ASP A 140 -28.01 25.36 2.01
CA ASP A 140 -27.13 24.23 1.65
C ASP A 140 -25.64 24.60 1.60
N PHE A 141 -25.33 25.90 1.46
CA PHE A 141 -23.98 26.43 1.35
C PHE A 141 -23.43 26.97 2.68
N ARG A 142 -24.28 27.12 3.71
CA ARG A 142 -23.88 27.72 5.00
C ARG A 142 -22.73 26.97 5.68
N LYS A 143 -22.61 25.66 5.47
CA LYS A 143 -21.49 24.85 5.99
C LYS A 143 -20.12 25.35 5.50
N PHE A 144 -20.06 26.01 4.35
CA PHE A 144 -18.83 26.52 3.79
C PHE A 144 -18.53 27.97 4.15
N ARG A 145 -19.30 28.60 5.04
CA ARG A 145 -19.12 30.01 5.43
C ARG A 145 -17.69 30.35 5.85
N ASN A 146 -17.00 29.39 6.46
CA ASN A 146 -15.61 29.50 6.91
C ASN A 146 -14.61 28.83 5.96
N GLY A 147 -15.03 28.44 4.75
CA GLY A 147 -14.19 27.70 3.81
C GLY A 147 -12.92 28.44 3.38
N LEU A 148 -12.91 29.78 3.42
CA LEU A 148 -11.71 30.57 3.12
C LEU A 148 -10.83 30.88 4.34
N ASN A 149 -11.15 30.34 5.53
CA ASN A 149 -10.33 30.47 6.73
C ASN A 149 -9.15 29.49 6.69
N VAL A 150 -8.35 29.56 5.62
CA VAL A 150 -7.12 28.78 5.45
C VAL A 150 -6.03 29.39 6.32
N LEU A 151 -5.33 28.56 7.09
CA LEU A 151 -4.23 29.03 7.93
C LEU A 151 -3.07 29.53 7.04
N PRO A 152 -2.50 30.72 7.28
CA PRO A 152 -1.30 31.13 6.56
C PRO A 152 -0.07 30.33 7.04
N TRP A 153 1.01 30.30 6.26
CA TRP A 153 2.23 29.55 6.59
C TRP A 153 2.94 30.03 7.87
N ASP A 154 2.71 31.28 8.28
CA ASP A 154 3.22 31.92 9.50
C ASP A 154 2.27 31.79 10.71
N ASP A 155 1.13 31.10 10.56
CA ASP A 155 0.24 30.79 11.68
C ASP A 155 1.02 30.12 12.84
N PRO A 156 0.86 30.57 14.10
CA PRO A 156 1.65 30.05 15.22
C PRO A 156 1.52 28.54 15.44
N LEU A 157 0.33 27.95 15.25
CA LEU A 157 0.11 26.52 15.45
C LEU A 157 0.75 25.73 14.31
N LEU A 158 0.48 26.10 13.05
CA LEU A 158 1.07 25.46 11.88
C LEU A 158 2.61 25.59 11.89
N SER A 159 3.13 26.79 12.14
CA SER A 159 4.58 27.05 12.19
C SER A 159 5.25 26.21 13.28
N ALA A 160 4.63 26.08 14.46
CA ALA A 160 5.13 25.23 15.54
C ALA A 160 5.17 23.74 15.15
N VAL A 161 4.17 23.25 14.41
CA VAL A 161 4.15 21.88 13.86
C VAL A 161 5.28 21.68 12.84
N LEU A 162 5.40 22.57 11.84
CA LEU A 162 6.43 22.46 10.80
C LEU A 162 7.84 22.52 11.40
N LYS A 163 8.06 23.35 12.42
CA LYS A 163 9.33 23.45 13.16
C LYS A 163 9.58 22.27 14.11
N GLY A 164 8.58 21.41 14.35
CA GLY A 164 8.68 20.25 15.25
C GLY A 164 8.57 20.61 16.73
N GLN A 165 8.14 21.83 17.07
CA GLN A 165 7.89 22.28 18.44
C GLN A 165 6.55 21.78 18.98
N ASN A 166 5.60 21.48 18.07
CA ASN A 166 4.33 20.87 18.40
C ASN A 166 4.17 19.53 17.65
N ILE A 167 4.23 18.42 18.39
CA ILE A 167 4.11 17.06 17.84
C ILE A 167 2.70 16.47 17.93
N THR A 168 1.76 17.19 18.55
CA THR A 168 0.37 16.73 18.73
C THR A 168 -0.59 17.39 17.74
N GLY A 169 -0.22 18.54 17.17
CA GLY A 169 -1.11 19.38 16.39
C GLY A 169 -2.17 20.08 17.25
N VAL A 170 -2.00 20.10 18.58
CA VAL A 170 -2.96 20.71 19.52
C VAL A 170 -2.28 21.78 20.34
N ARG A 171 -2.92 22.94 20.49
CA ARG A 171 -2.46 24.04 21.35
C ARG A 171 -3.51 24.34 22.41
N HIS A 172 -3.08 24.28 23.67
CA HIS A 172 -3.89 24.69 24.81
C HIS A 172 -3.63 26.15 25.15
N VAL A 173 -4.67 26.98 25.05
CA VAL A 173 -4.62 28.38 25.48
C VAL A 173 -5.46 28.51 26.75
N LYS A 174 -4.87 29.05 27.83
CA LYS A 174 -5.53 29.17 29.13
C LYS A 174 -6.86 29.94 28.98
N GLY A 175 -7.95 29.34 29.44
CA GLY A 175 -9.30 29.92 29.35
C GLY A 175 -10.00 29.76 27.99
N ARG A 176 -9.39 29.06 27.01
CA ARG A 176 -10.01 28.74 25.72
C ARG A 176 -10.05 27.24 25.47
N ARG A 177 -10.92 26.81 24.56
CA ARG A 177 -10.94 25.42 24.07
C ARG A 177 -9.61 25.13 23.34
N PRO A 178 -9.12 23.88 23.38
CA PRO A 178 -7.91 23.50 22.67
C PRO A 178 -8.07 23.73 21.16
N GLU A 179 -7.11 24.42 20.57
CA GLU A 179 -7.01 24.63 19.14
C GLU A 179 -6.36 23.38 18.53
N THR A 180 -7.00 22.78 17.52
CA THR A 180 -6.48 21.61 16.80
C THR A 180 -6.18 21.99 15.37
N LEU A 181 -5.04 21.52 14.84
CA LEU A 181 -4.69 21.71 13.44
C LEU A 181 -5.59 20.84 12.56
N GLU A 182 -6.63 21.46 12.02
CA GLU A 182 -7.63 20.84 11.16
C GLU A 182 -7.78 21.69 9.89
N GLU A 183 -7.62 21.06 8.74
CA GLU A 183 -7.68 21.72 7.43
C GLU A 183 -8.50 20.87 6.45
N GLU A 184 -9.17 21.54 5.51
CA GLU A 184 -9.87 20.88 4.40
C GLU A 184 -8.90 20.04 3.57
N LEU A 185 -9.34 18.89 3.06
CA LEU A 185 -8.47 17.97 2.32
C LEU A 185 -7.71 18.65 1.15
N VAL A 186 -8.35 19.58 0.44
CA VAL A 186 -7.72 20.32 -0.67
C VAL A 186 -6.56 21.21 -0.18
N VAL A 187 -6.69 21.82 1.00
CA VAL A 187 -5.61 22.59 1.64
C VAL A 187 -4.47 21.65 2.01
N VAL A 188 -4.78 20.50 2.62
CA VAL A 188 -3.78 19.48 2.97
C VAL A 188 -3.00 19.03 1.73
N ARG A 189 -3.70 18.67 0.65
CA ARG A 189 -3.09 18.27 -0.62
C ARG A 189 -2.19 19.36 -1.19
N THR A 190 -2.63 20.61 -1.17
CA THR A 190 -1.86 21.74 -1.71
C THR A 190 -0.59 21.98 -0.89
N ARG A 191 -0.67 21.90 0.43
CA ARG A 191 0.52 21.96 1.30
C ARG A 191 1.50 20.82 1.04
N VAL A 192 0.99 19.60 0.83
CA VAL A 192 1.83 18.44 0.48
C VAL A 192 2.60 18.72 -0.81
N LEU A 193 1.91 19.16 -1.88
CA LEU A 193 2.53 19.48 -3.16
C LEU A 193 3.58 20.59 -3.03
N LYS A 194 3.26 21.68 -2.34
CA LYS A 194 4.19 22.80 -2.14
C LYS A 194 5.43 22.38 -1.34
N LEU A 195 5.27 21.60 -0.27
CA LEU A 195 6.41 21.08 0.51
C LEU A 195 7.26 20.07 -0.27
N GLN A 196 6.64 19.25 -1.12
CA GLN A 196 7.35 18.33 -2.03
C GLN A 196 8.20 19.10 -3.06
N GLN A 197 7.62 20.12 -3.72
CA GLN A 197 8.33 20.98 -4.67
C GLN A 197 9.52 21.70 -4.03
N GLN A 198 9.39 22.09 -2.76
CA GLN A 198 10.46 22.72 -1.98
C GLN A 198 11.46 21.74 -1.37
N ASN A 199 11.31 20.42 -1.59
CA ASN A 199 12.10 19.36 -0.94
C ASN A 199 12.10 19.41 0.60
N ARG A 200 11.06 19.98 1.21
CA ARG A 200 10.91 20.13 2.68
C ARG A 200 10.23 18.92 3.30
N TYR A 201 10.82 17.74 3.06
CA TYR A 201 10.24 16.44 3.43
C TYR A 201 10.13 16.24 4.96
N ARG A 202 11.03 16.84 5.75
CA ARG A 202 10.99 16.74 7.22
C ARG A 202 9.77 17.47 7.77
N GLU A 203 9.49 18.68 7.28
CA GLU A 203 8.29 19.44 7.66
C GLU A 203 7.02 18.79 7.14
N LEU A 204 7.05 18.24 5.92
CA LEU A 204 5.95 17.46 5.36
C LEU A 204 5.58 16.27 6.24
N ALA A 205 6.57 15.50 6.69
CA ALA A 205 6.36 14.38 7.60
C ALA A 205 5.76 14.84 8.94
N ARG A 206 6.24 15.94 9.52
CA ARG A 206 5.70 16.51 10.77
C ARG A 206 4.24 16.94 10.62
N TYR A 207 3.94 17.63 9.53
CA TYR A 207 2.60 18.11 9.22
C TYR A 207 1.59 16.95 9.07
N LEU A 208 1.88 15.99 8.19
CA LEU A 208 0.98 14.86 7.92
C LEU A 208 0.71 13.99 9.14
N ARG A 209 1.67 13.88 10.07
CA ARG A 209 1.52 13.12 11.32
C ARG A 209 0.41 13.66 12.22
N VAL A 210 0.11 14.96 12.17
CA VAL A 210 -0.74 15.62 13.18
C VAL A 210 -1.98 16.31 12.61
N VAL A 211 -1.95 16.77 11.35
CA VAL A 211 -3.09 17.46 10.74
C VAL A 211 -4.32 16.57 10.67
N LYS A 212 -5.49 17.13 10.96
CA LYS A 212 -6.79 16.49 10.74
C LYS A 212 -7.47 17.06 9.50
N SER A 213 -8.34 16.26 8.88
CA SER A 213 -9.15 16.67 7.72
C SER A 213 -10.47 15.92 7.76
N ASP A 214 -11.46 16.52 7.11
CA ASP A 214 -12.78 16.00 6.79
C ASP A 214 -12.77 14.62 6.10
N ASN A 215 -11.70 14.26 5.38
CA ASN A 215 -11.56 12.99 4.69
C ASN A 215 -10.40 12.14 5.25
N ALA A 216 -10.70 11.35 6.29
CA ALA A 216 -9.72 10.50 6.96
C ALA A 216 -9.06 9.46 6.02
N ALA A 217 -9.79 8.93 5.03
CA ALA A 217 -9.28 7.91 4.12
C ALA A 217 -8.22 8.47 3.16
N LYS A 218 -8.51 9.59 2.47
CA LYS A 218 -7.55 10.25 1.58
C LYS A 218 -6.36 10.83 2.36
N LEU A 219 -6.60 11.33 3.58
CA LEU A 219 -5.51 11.73 4.49
C LEU A 219 -4.62 10.55 4.86
N GLN A 220 -5.19 9.38 5.14
CA GLN A 220 -4.41 8.17 5.47
C GLN A 220 -3.53 7.74 4.30
N MET A 221 -4.01 7.81 3.05
CA MET A 221 -3.18 7.56 1.87
C MET A 221 -1.96 8.48 1.81
N MET A 222 -2.10 9.76 2.20
CA MET A 222 -0.97 10.68 2.27
C MET A 222 -0.04 10.37 3.45
N ARG A 223 -0.58 9.96 4.60
CA ARG A 223 0.19 9.57 5.79
C ARG A 223 1.02 8.31 5.58
N ASP A 224 0.56 7.38 4.75
CA ASP A 224 1.29 6.15 4.45
C ASP A 224 2.63 6.42 3.72
N TRP A 225 2.80 7.62 3.16
CA TRP A 225 4.06 8.09 2.57
C TRP A 225 5.03 8.77 3.56
N VAL A 226 4.60 9.03 4.80
CA VAL A 226 5.46 9.64 5.84
C VAL A 226 6.80 8.91 6.01
N PRO A 227 6.86 7.56 6.05
CA PRO A 227 8.14 6.86 6.16
C PRO A 227 9.09 7.14 4.99
N LEU A 228 8.58 7.22 3.76
CA LEU A 228 9.40 7.55 2.58
C LEU A 228 9.98 8.97 2.68
N TYR A 229 9.19 9.94 3.15
CA TYR A 229 9.70 11.31 3.36
C TYR A 229 10.81 11.37 4.42
N LEU A 230 10.68 10.57 5.49
CA LEU A 230 11.72 10.46 6.53
C LEU A 230 12.99 9.80 5.98
N CYS A 231 12.85 8.75 5.16
CA CYS A 231 13.98 8.16 4.44
C CYS A 231 14.68 9.20 3.55
N LYS A 232 13.95 10.02 2.78
CA LYS A 232 14.53 11.07 1.92
C LYS A 232 15.34 12.14 2.67
N VAL A 233 15.15 12.29 3.99
CA VAL A 233 15.94 13.21 4.83
C VAL A 233 16.95 12.49 5.73
N GLY A 234 17.20 11.20 5.49
CA GLY A 234 18.15 10.37 6.23
C GLY A 234 17.69 9.95 7.63
N ASP A 235 16.42 10.13 7.99
CA ASP A 235 15.85 9.70 9.28
C ASP A 235 15.29 8.27 9.17
N TYR A 236 16.20 7.29 9.04
CA TYR A 236 15.82 5.88 8.85
C TYR A 236 15.18 5.26 10.11
N ALA A 237 15.66 5.63 11.30
CA ALA A 237 15.07 5.16 12.56
C ALA A 237 13.64 5.69 12.72
N GLY A 238 13.43 7.00 12.49
CA GLY A 238 12.11 7.60 12.50
C GLY A 238 11.18 7.04 11.41
N ALA A 239 11.72 6.65 10.24
CA ALA A 239 10.96 5.98 9.19
C ALA A 239 10.51 4.57 9.60
N ALA A 240 11.43 3.75 10.15
CA ALA A 240 11.11 2.41 10.63
C ALA A 240 10.08 2.44 11.77
N ASP A 241 10.24 3.36 12.71
CA ASP A 241 9.26 3.57 13.79
C ASP A 241 7.91 4.04 13.23
N SER A 242 7.91 4.94 12.24
CA SER A 242 6.67 5.41 11.59
C SER A 242 5.95 4.33 10.80
N LEU A 243 6.66 3.35 10.23
CA LEU A 243 6.06 2.20 9.55
C LEU A 243 5.37 1.26 10.56
N LEU A 244 5.97 1.09 11.72
CA LEU A 244 5.56 0.08 12.70
C LEU A 244 4.63 0.64 13.80
N SER A 245 4.52 1.95 13.92
CA SER A 245 3.62 2.61 14.86
C SER A 245 2.21 2.77 14.27
N PRO A 246 1.15 2.43 15.02
CA PRO A 246 -0.20 2.75 14.60
C PRO A 246 -0.38 4.28 14.52
N MET A 247 -1.04 4.74 13.46
CA MET A 247 -1.48 6.14 13.34
C MET A 247 -2.94 6.24 13.79
N TYR A 248 -3.39 7.43 14.20
CA TYR A 248 -4.76 7.71 14.67
C TYR A 248 -5.85 6.78 14.10
N ASN A 249 -6.43 5.92 14.95
CA ASN A 249 -7.52 4.99 14.61
C ASN A 249 -7.26 4.09 13.38
N SER A 250 -6.01 3.84 13.02
CA SER A 250 -5.61 3.02 11.86
C SER A 250 -4.49 2.04 12.25
N SER A 251 -4.40 0.91 11.54
CA SER A 251 -3.28 -0.01 11.68
C SER A 251 -1.97 0.66 11.23
N CYS A 252 -0.83 0.11 11.67
CA CYS A 252 0.47 0.62 11.26
C CYS A 252 0.64 0.53 9.73
N PRO A 253 1.34 1.48 9.07
CA PRO A 253 1.57 1.41 7.62
C PRO A 253 2.23 0.10 7.14
N ALA A 254 3.09 -0.50 7.97
CA ALA A 254 3.71 -1.79 7.70
C ALA A 254 2.71 -2.91 7.39
N SER A 255 1.53 -2.91 8.02
CA SER A 255 0.50 -3.92 7.80
C SER A 255 -0.17 -3.83 6.42
N ARG A 256 0.04 -2.72 5.69
CA ARG A 256 -0.57 -2.44 4.38
C ARG A 256 0.43 -2.48 3.23
N LEU A 257 1.71 -2.72 3.50
CA LEU A 257 2.73 -2.78 2.46
C LEU A 257 2.46 -3.96 1.52
N SER A 258 2.63 -3.71 0.22
CA SER A 258 2.80 -4.80 -0.74
C SER A 258 4.17 -5.46 -0.54
N PRO A 259 4.36 -6.73 -0.96
CA PRO A 259 5.67 -7.39 -0.91
C PRO A 259 6.77 -6.61 -1.66
N ALA A 260 6.41 -5.91 -2.74
CA ALA A 260 7.35 -5.10 -3.50
C ALA A 260 7.76 -3.83 -2.73
N GLN A 261 6.80 -3.14 -2.08
CA GLN A 261 7.08 -2.00 -1.21
C GLN A 261 7.93 -2.40 0.01
N PHE A 262 7.67 -3.57 0.60
CA PHE A 262 8.51 -4.11 1.67
C PHE A 262 9.96 -4.29 1.21
N GLY A 263 10.17 -4.91 0.04
CA GLY A 263 11.51 -5.05 -0.55
C GLY A 263 12.19 -3.71 -0.83
N ALA A 264 11.42 -2.70 -1.24
CA ALA A 264 11.91 -1.33 -1.43
C ALA A 264 12.39 -0.71 -0.10
N TYR A 265 11.60 -0.81 0.98
CA TYR A 265 12.02 -0.31 2.30
C TYR A 265 13.23 -1.07 2.86
N LEU A 266 13.31 -2.39 2.68
CA LEU A 266 14.52 -3.14 3.03
C LEU A 266 15.74 -2.58 2.29
N ARG A 267 15.65 -2.36 0.98
CA ARG A 267 16.73 -1.76 0.19
C ARG A 267 17.13 -0.37 0.71
N ILE A 268 16.16 0.47 1.06
CA ILE A 268 16.41 1.79 1.63
C ILE A 268 17.18 1.68 2.94
N PHE A 269 16.72 0.82 3.87
CA PHE A 269 17.33 0.69 5.19
C PHE A 269 18.69 0.00 5.16
N MET A 270 18.90 -0.89 4.20
CA MET A 270 20.17 -1.60 4.02
C MET A 270 21.24 -0.72 3.38
N PHE A 271 20.89 0.01 2.32
CA PHE A 271 21.88 0.64 1.45
C PHE A 271 21.76 2.17 1.36
N GLY A 272 20.76 2.77 1.99
CA GLY A 272 20.55 4.23 1.93
C GLY A 272 20.13 4.76 0.57
N HIS A 273 19.67 3.88 -0.33
CA HIS A 273 19.16 4.27 -1.64
C HIS A 273 17.67 4.53 -1.57
N ALA A 274 17.19 5.67 -2.07
CA ALA A 274 15.77 5.98 -2.20
C ALA A 274 15.37 6.17 -3.67
N PRO A 275 14.10 5.94 -4.02
CA PRO A 275 13.63 6.23 -5.36
C PRO A 275 13.65 7.73 -5.63
N ASN A 276 13.95 8.11 -6.87
CA ASN A 276 13.93 9.52 -7.28
C ASN A 276 12.52 10.10 -7.24
N GLY A 277 11.54 9.29 -7.64
CA GLY A 277 10.13 9.67 -7.63
C GLY A 277 9.61 10.08 -6.25
N ILE A 278 8.58 10.92 -6.26
CA ILE A 278 7.86 11.36 -5.07
C ILE A 278 6.39 10.96 -5.27
N PRO A 279 5.71 10.46 -4.22
CA PRO A 279 4.32 10.06 -4.35
C PRO A 279 3.45 11.29 -4.58
N HIS A 280 2.60 11.24 -5.61
CA HIS A 280 1.58 12.26 -5.78
C HIS A 280 0.42 12.01 -4.80
N PRO A 281 -0.05 13.04 -4.07
CA PRO A 281 -1.22 12.91 -3.22
C PRO A 281 -2.47 12.62 -4.07
N PRO A 282 -3.47 11.90 -3.51
CA PRO A 282 -4.66 11.48 -4.24
C PRO A 282 -5.35 12.67 -4.89
N GLN A 283 -5.89 12.45 -6.10
CA GLN A 283 -6.64 13.50 -6.78
C GLN A 283 -7.88 13.87 -5.96
N VAL A 284 -8.12 15.18 -5.91
CA VAL A 284 -9.39 15.74 -5.48
C VAL A 284 -10.15 15.94 -6.78
N GLU A 285 -11.20 15.16 -7.00
CA GLU A 285 -11.99 15.19 -8.23
C GLU A 285 -12.62 16.59 -8.35
N PHE A 286 -12.09 17.41 -9.26
CA PHE A 286 -12.64 18.73 -9.58
C PHE A 286 -13.50 18.72 -10.86
N ILE A 287 -13.65 17.55 -11.51
CA ILE A 287 -14.19 17.45 -12.86
C ILE A 287 -14.95 16.12 -13.04
N PRO A 288 -16.22 16.13 -13.49
CA PRO A 288 -16.89 14.92 -13.98
C PRO A 288 -16.52 14.53 -15.42
N HIS A 289 -15.83 15.39 -16.19
CA HIS A 289 -15.78 15.28 -17.65
C HIS A 289 -14.41 15.41 -18.32
N VAL A 290 -13.31 15.05 -17.65
CA VAL A 290 -12.11 14.68 -18.43
C VAL A 290 -11.87 13.20 -18.25
N GLN A 291 -12.21 12.45 -19.29
CA GLN A 291 -11.53 11.21 -19.66
C GLN A 291 -10.06 11.53 -19.97
N ASN A 292 -9.33 12.09 -19.01
CA ASN A 292 -7.89 12.13 -19.06
C ASN A 292 -7.47 10.75 -18.61
N VAL A 293 -7.03 9.97 -19.61
CA VAL A 293 -6.04 8.91 -19.56
C VAL A 293 -5.75 8.50 -18.12
N HIS A 294 -6.12 7.28 -17.73
CA HIS A 294 -5.54 6.62 -16.57
C HIS A 294 -4.01 6.67 -16.67
N THR A 295 -3.38 7.79 -16.30
CA THR A 295 -1.96 7.85 -15.99
C THR A 295 -1.86 7.02 -14.74
N VAL A 296 -1.61 5.72 -14.94
CA VAL A 296 -1.31 4.77 -13.91
C VAL A 296 -0.21 5.41 -13.08
N GLN A 297 -0.60 5.94 -11.91
CA GLN A 297 0.35 6.59 -11.02
C GLN A 297 1.30 5.49 -10.56
N MET A 298 2.52 5.51 -11.09
CA MET A 298 3.54 4.56 -10.69
C MET A 298 3.89 4.82 -9.23
N ASP A 299 3.82 3.76 -8.42
CA ASP A 299 4.32 3.78 -7.06
C ASP A 299 5.82 4.13 -7.08
N PRO A 300 6.26 5.22 -6.44
CA PRO A 300 7.66 5.61 -6.40
C PRO A 300 8.58 4.51 -5.86
N LEU A 301 8.10 3.69 -4.92
CA LEU A 301 8.88 2.59 -4.34
C LEU A 301 9.16 1.47 -5.37
N LEU A 302 8.44 1.45 -6.49
CA LEU A 302 8.63 0.53 -7.61
C LEU A 302 9.41 1.16 -8.77
N SER A 303 9.98 2.34 -8.57
CA SER A 303 10.82 3.02 -9.56
C SER A 303 12.01 2.15 -9.97
N SER A 304 12.41 2.23 -11.24
CA SER A 304 13.69 1.68 -11.73
C SER A 304 14.88 2.59 -11.39
N THR A 305 14.63 3.87 -11.06
CA THR A 305 15.66 4.86 -10.75
C THR A 305 15.78 5.11 -9.25
N TRP A 306 16.99 4.92 -8.74
CA TRP A 306 17.36 5.00 -7.33
C TRP A 306 18.62 5.84 -7.18
N THR A 307 18.66 6.70 -6.15
CA THR A 307 19.82 7.51 -5.82
C THR A 307 20.20 7.33 -4.36
N THR A 308 21.49 7.50 -4.06
CA THR A 308 21.99 7.51 -2.69
C THR A 308 21.51 8.77 -1.99
N ILE A 309 20.97 8.61 -0.78
CA ILE A 309 20.53 9.75 0.02
C ILE A 309 21.76 10.47 0.59
N GLU A 310 21.84 11.79 0.38
CA GLU A 310 22.90 12.62 0.94
C GLU A 310 22.88 12.56 2.48
N GLY A 311 24.05 12.32 3.10
CA GLY A 311 24.17 12.16 4.56
C GLY A 311 24.01 10.73 5.08
N GLY A 312 24.34 9.72 4.26
CA GLY A 312 24.27 8.27 4.59
C GLY A 312 25.10 7.77 5.78
N SER A 313 25.58 8.63 6.68
CA SER A 313 26.28 8.24 7.92
C SER A 313 25.35 7.64 8.99
N ASN A 314 24.02 7.71 8.82
CA ASN A 314 23.03 7.27 9.81
C ASN A 314 22.26 5.99 9.44
N LEU A 315 22.83 5.13 8.57
CA LEU A 315 22.18 3.85 8.21
C LEU A 315 21.82 3.02 9.43
N LEU A 316 20.72 2.26 9.31
CA LEU A 316 20.33 1.34 10.37
C LEU A 316 21.37 0.23 10.49
N LYS A 317 21.74 -0.08 11.74
CA LYS A 317 22.56 -1.26 12.04
C LYS A 317 21.84 -2.53 11.59
N SER A 318 22.59 -3.57 11.21
CA SER A 318 22.02 -4.84 10.73
C SER A 318 20.95 -5.41 11.65
N GLN A 319 21.19 -5.33 12.97
CA GLN A 319 20.21 -5.71 13.98
C GLN A 319 18.87 -4.97 13.83
N GLU A 320 18.88 -3.66 13.63
CA GLU A 320 17.64 -2.86 13.56
C GLU A 320 16.88 -3.14 12.25
N VAL A 321 17.59 -3.43 11.16
CA VAL A 321 16.96 -3.87 9.90
C VAL A 321 16.30 -5.24 10.06
N ILE A 322 16.96 -6.20 10.72
CA ILE A 322 16.36 -7.52 11.00
C ILE A 322 15.14 -7.37 11.92
N LYS A 323 15.24 -6.55 12.97
CA LYS A 323 14.08 -6.26 13.84
C LYS A 323 12.91 -5.66 13.07
N PHE A 324 13.19 -4.70 12.17
CA PHE A 324 12.17 -4.14 11.29
C PHE A 324 11.54 -5.24 10.42
N ALA A 325 12.35 -6.03 9.73
CA ALA A 325 11.89 -7.08 8.82
C ALA A 325 10.97 -8.10 9.53
N LEU A 326 11.41 -8.61 10.69
CA LEU A 326 10.64 -9.56 11.49
C LEU A 326 9.32 -8.96 11.99
N ARG A 327 9.32 -7.68 12.40
CA ARG A 327 8.09 -7.00 12.82
C ARG A 327 7.11 -6.82 11.66
N VAL A 328 7.58 -6.50 10.45
CA VAL A 328 6.72 -6.43 9.26
C VAL A 328 6.16 -7.81 8.90
N LEU A 329 7.00 -8.85 8.89
CA LEU A 329 6.58 -10.23 8.65
C LEU A 329 5.51 -10.68 9.65
N ASN A 330 5.60 -10.26 10.91
CA ASN A 330 4.59 -10.57 11.93
C ASN A 330 3.26 -9.82 11.72
N CYS A 331 3.28 -8.57 11.24
CA CYS A 331 2.06 -7.77 11.11
C CYS A 331 1.47 -7.70 9.69
N ASN A 332 2.06 -8.37 8.71
CA ASN A 332 1.63 -8.33 7.31
C ASN A 332 1.62 -9.73 6.69
N SER A 333 0.42 -10.29 6.53
CA SER A 333 0.22 -11.65 5.99
C SER A 333 0.66 -11.80 4.53
N ALA A 334 0.51 -10.75 3.71
CA ALA A 334 0.94 -10.78 2.31
C ALA A 334 2.47 -10.86 2.20
N VAL A 335 3.19 -10.09 3.01
CA VAL A 335 4.66 -10.15 3.07
C VAL A 335 5.12 -11.48 3.68
N PHE A 336 4.47 -11.93 4.76
CA PHE A 336 4.76 -13.20 5.43
C PHE A 336 4.62 -14.42 4.50
N THR A 337 3.60 -14.44 3.65
CA THR A 337 3.35 -15.60 2.78
C THR A 337 4.21 -15.63 1.52
N HIS A 338 4.82 -14.50 1.15
CA HIS A 338 5.51 -14.30 -0.12
C HIS A 338 7.00 -14.70 -0.09
N ALA A 339 7.41 -15.66 -0.92
CA ALA A 339 8.77 -16.22 -0.93
C ALA A 339 9.88 -15.20 -1.21
N GLU A 340 9.70 -14.30 -2.18
CA GLU A 340 10.70 -13.29 -2.51
C GLU A 340 10.95 -12.29 -1.37
N SER A 341 9.96 -12.09 -0.49
CA SER A 341 10.15 -11.30 0.73
C SER A 341 11.15 -11.98 1.66
N TRP A 342 11.00 -13.28 1.89
CA TRP A 342 11.93 -14.08 2.70
C TRP A 342 13.32 -14.14 2.08
N ILE A 343 13.42 -14.32 0.76
CA ILE A 343 14.69 -14.35 0.05
C ILE A 343 15.46 -13.04 0.28
N LYS A 344 14.81 -11.88 0.22
CA LYS A 344 15.45 -10.58 0.49
C LYS A 344 15.95 -10.45 1.92
N VAL A 345 15.14 -10.87 2.91
CA VAL A 345 15.54 -10.83 4.33
C VAL A 345 16.69 -11.79 4.61
N LEU A 346 16.63 -13.01 4.09
CA LEU A 346 17.67 -14.03 4.26
C LEU A 346 18.98 -13.60 3.59
N LYS A 347 18.93 -13.10 2.34
CA LYS A 347 20.13 -12.57 1.66
C LYS A 347 20.79 -11.47 2.48
N PHE A 348 20.02 -10.60 3.13
CA PHE A 348 20.56 -9.59 4.02
C PHE A 348 21.19 -10.19 5.29
N ALA A 349 20.46 -11.07 5.99
CA ALA A 349 20.96 -11.72 7.20
C ALA A 349 22.22 -12.57 6.95
N ASN A 350 22.41 -13.03 5.71
CA ASN A 350 23.52 -13.85 5.30
C ASN A 350 24.78 -13.06 4.89
N GLN A 351 24.72 -11.73 4.91
CA GLN A 351 25.87 -10.87 4.65
C GLN A 351 26.71 -10.68 5.92
N SER A 352 28.03 -10.82 5.80
CA SER A 352 28.94 -10.44 6.89
C SER A 352 29.04 -8.93 7.00
N SER A 353 28.99 -8.42 8.24
CA SER A 353 29.18 -7.00 8.54
C SER A 353 30.65 -6.56 8.46
N CYS A 354 31.60 -7.50 8.42
CA CYS A 354 33.04 -7.22 8.55
C CYS A 354 33.92 -7.81 7.43
N GLY A 355 33.35 -8.49 6.43
CA GLY A 355 34.09 -9.06 5.31
C GLY A 355 33.74 -8.39 3.97
N PRO A 356 34.52 -8.66 2.91
CA PRO A 356 34.13 -8.28 1.55
C PRO A 356 32.76 -8.88 1.21
N GLU A 357 32.00 -8.21 0.33
CA GLU A 357 30.69 -8.69 -0.12
C GLU A 357 30.79 -10.16 -0.58
N GLY A 358 29.98 -11.03 0.03
CA GLY A 358 29.97 -12.47 -0.28
C GLY A 358 30.87 -13.34 0.60
N SER A 359 31.52 -12.79 1.63
CA SER A 359 32.25 -13.61 2.63
C SER A 359 31.30 -14.55 3.41
N CYS A 360 31.67 -15.83 3.46
CA CYS A 360 30.97 -16.87 4.21
C CYS A 360 31.08 -16.61 5.72
N LEU A 361 30.00 -16.87 6.46
CA LEU A 361 29.99 -16.79 7.92
C LEU A 361 30.50 -18.12 8.49
N PRO A 362 31.59 -18.12 9.27
CA PRO A 362 32.12 -19.35 9.84
C PRO A 362 31.08 -20.01 10.77
N GLU A 363 31.04 -21.33 10.74
CA GLU A 363 30.17 -22.15 11.60
C GLU A 363 30.52 -21.89 13.08
N PRO A 364 29.56 -21.44 13.91
CA PRO A 364 29.77 -21.27 15.34
C PRO A 364 30.01 -22.59 16.06
N ASP A 365 30.53 -22.52 17.29
CA ASP A 365 30.65 -23.70 18.13
C ASP A 365 29.28 -24.33 18.46
N TYR A 366 29.28 -25.64 18.68
CA TYR A 366 28.06 -26.41 18.93
C TYR A 366 27.25 -25.90 20.14
N SER A 367 27.94 -25.40 21.17
CA SER A 367 27.29 -24.87 22.37
C SER A 367 26.52 -23.58 22.07
N PHE A 368 27.05 -22.74 21.18
CA PHE A 368 26.37 -21.55 20.68
C PHE A 368 25.13 -21.94 19.86
N LEU A 369 25.26 -22.88 18.91
CA LEU A 369 24.16 -23.31 18.04
C LEU A 369 22.94 -23.84 18.81
N ILE A 370 23.16 -24.60 19.89
CA ILE A 370 22.08 -25.09 20.76
C ILE A 370 21.42 -23.93 21.52
N ARG A 371 22.20 -23.15 22.28
CA ARG A 371 21.65 -22.08 23.14
C ARG A 371 20.89 -21.02 22.34
N THR A 372 21.36 -20.73 21.13
CA THR A 372 20.76 -19.73 20.24
C THR A 372 19.37 -20.17 19.78
N ARG A 373 19.08 -21.47 19.66
CA ARG A 373 17.76 -21.95 19.24
C ARG A 373 16.66 -21.61 20.25
N ASP A 374 16.87 -21.92 21.52
CA ASP A 374 15.91 -21.62 22.58
C ASP A 374 15.73 -20.11 22.73
N THR A 375 16.84 -19.36 22.67
CA THR A 375 16.80 -17.90 22.78
C THR A 375 16.08 -17.25 21.59
N ALA A 376 16.35 -17.71 20.36
CA ALA A 376 15.68 -17.22 19.15
C ALA A 376 14.17 -17.49 19.19
N THR A 377 13.78 -18.70 19.60
CA THR A 377 12.37 -19.06 19.79
C THR A 377 11.69 -18.16 20.82
N GLY A 378 12.36 -17.89 21.95
CA GLY A 378 11.86 -16.96 22.97
C GLY A 378 11.68 -15.52 22.46
N ILE A 379 12.62 -15.03 21.64
CA ILE A 379 12.53 -13.71 20.99
C ILE A 379 11.31 -13.64 20.06
N LEU A 380 11.06 -14.68 19.26
CA LEU A 380 9.93 -14.72 18.32
C LEU A 380 8.58 -14.88 19.03
N CYS A 381 8.53 -15.69 20.09
CA CYS A 381 7.35 -15.78 20.96
C CYS A 381 6.98 -14.41 21.57
N GLU A 382 7.97 -13.64 22.03
CA GLU A 382 7.73 -12.29 22.54
C GLU A 382 7.28 -11.32 21.44
N LEU A 383 7.82 -11.46 20.22
CA LEU A 383 7.37 -10.71 19.05
C LEU A 383 5.88 -10.99 18.75
N HIS A 384 5.47 -12.24 18.74
CA HIS A 384 4.05 -12.61 18.51
C HIS A 384 3.15 -12.06 19.62
N ARG A 385 3.63 -12.05 20.87
CA ARG A 385 2.86 -11.58 22.04
C ARG A 385 2.74 -10.06 22.11
N THR A 386 3.79 -9.31 21.77
CA THR A 386 3.87 -7.85 22.03
C THR A 386 4.02 -6.99 20.79
N SER A 387 4.21 -7.58 19.61
CA SER A 387 4.59 -6.88 18.38
C SER A 387 5.90 -6.06 18.49
N ARG A 388 6.71 -6.37 19.51
CA ARG A 388 8.01 -5.76 19.79
C ARG A 388 9.08 -6.85 19.84
N ILE A 389 10.30 -6.48 19.49
CA ILE A 389 11.43 -7.39 19.47
C ILE A 389 12.57 -6.81 20.30
N GLN A 390 13.05 -7.58 21.26
CA GLN A 390 14.22 -7.25 22.05
C GLN A 390 15.25 -8.37 21.84
N ILE A 391 16.43 -7.99 21.35
CA ILE A 391 17.52 -8.93 21.12
C ILE A 391 18.51 -8.75 22.28
N PRO A 392 18.66 -9.73 23.19
CA PRO A 392 19.58 -9.63 24.30
C PRO A 392 21.03 -9.50 23.82
N LYS A 393 21.86 -8.69 24.50
CA LYS A 393 23.29 -8.58 24.15
C LYS A 393 24.03 -9.91 24.25
N SER A 394 23.61 -10.80 25.15
CA SER A 394 24.15 -12.15 25.29
C SER A 394 23.91 -13.02 24.05
N PHE A 395 22.83 -12.79 23.31
CA PHE A 395 22.47 -13.54 22.10
C PHE A 395 23.50 -13.35 20.98
N GLN A 396 24.09 -12.16 20.89
CA GLN A 396 25.08 -11.81 19.86
C GLN A 396 26.53 -11.97 20.34
N LYS A 397 26.74 -12.42 21.58
CA LYS A 397 28.09 -12.51 22.14
C LYS A 397 28.92 -13.55 21.39
N GLY A 398 30.04 -13.12 20.81
CA GLY A 398 30.96 -13.97 20.04
C GLY A 398 30.65 -14.02 18.54
N TYR A 399 29.38 -14.22 18.17
CA TYR A 399 28.96 -14.41 16.78
C TYR A 399 27.75 -13.52 16.40
N PRO A 400 27.93 -12.19 16.28
CA PRO A 400 26.81 -11.25 16.09
C PRO A 400 26.06 -11.46 14.77
N ASP A 401 26.78 -11.63 13.65
CA ASP A 401 26.17 -11.84 12.33
C ASP A 401 25.45 -13.20 12.26
N GLN A 402 26.09 -14.26 12.76
CA GLN A 402 25.49 -15.59 12.83
C GLN A 402 24.27 -15.63 13.74
N ALA A 403 24.26 -14.88 14.85
CA ALA A 403 23.10 -14.78 15.73
C ALA A 403 21.90 -14.19 14.98
N LEU A 404 22.11 -13.12 14.20
CA LEU A 404 21.04 -12.48 13.40
C LEU A 404 20.55 -13.41 12.27
N LEU A 405 21.46 -14.12 11.61
CA LEU A 405 21.10 -15.14 10.63
C LEU A 405 20.26 -16.25 11.26
N LEU A 406 20.70 -16.81 12.39
CA LEU A 406 19.98 -17.85 13.11
C LEU A 406 18.60 -17.39 13.61
N LEU A 407 18.47 -16.14 14.06
CA LEU A 407 17.17 -15.57 14.42
C LEU A 407 16.20 -15.51 13.23
N THR A 408 16.71 -15.09 12.06
CA THR A 408 15.92 -15.02 10.82
C THR A 408 15.57 -16.43 10.31
N THR A 409 16.51 -17.36 10.41
CA THR A 409 16.31 -18.77 10.07
C THR A 409 15.28 -19.43 10.98
N GLN A 410 15.25 -19.10 12.28
CA GLN A 410 14.21 -19.59 13.19
C GLN A 410 12.83 -19.04 12.79
N ALA A 411 12.75 -17.76 12.41
CA ALA A 411 11.50 -17.18 11.91
C ALA A 411 11.04 -17.83 10.61
N LEU A 412 11.98 -18.20 9.73
CA LEU A 412 11.68 -18.99 8.54
C LEU A 412 11.16 -20.39 8.92
N ALA A 413 11.75 -21.03 9.94
CA ALA A 413 11.26 -22.32 10.43
C ALA A 413 9.79 -22.21 10.84
N GLU A 414 9.43 -21.23 11.67
CA GLU A 414 8.04 -20.96 12.06
C GLU A 414 7.12 -20.69 10.86
N ARG A 415 7.62 -19.98 9.83
CA ARG A 415 6.89 -19.75 8.57
C ARG A 415 6.63 -21.05 7.82
N LEU A 416 7.62 -21.94 7.72
CA LEU A 416 7.48 -23.23 7.02
C LEU A 416 6.51 -24.17 7.76
N LEU A 417 6.36 -24.01 9.08
CA LEU A 417 5.38 -24.76 9.88
C LEU A 417 3.94 -24.26 9.71
N HIS A 418 3.71 -23.12 9.03
CA HIS A 418 2.38 -22.52 8.88
C HIS A 418 1.68 -22.97 7.59
N THR A 419 2.28 -22.72 6.42
CA THR A 419 1.76 -23.10 5.09
C THR A 419 2.89 -23.36 4.11
N ARG A 420 2.62 -24.07 3.01
CA ARG A 420 3.61 -24.26 1.93
C ARG A 420 4.11 -22.91 1.42
N LEU A 421 5.42 -22.77 1.29
CA LEU A 421 6.09 -21.60 0.73
C LEU A 421 6.59 -21.99 -0.66
N LYS A 422 6.14 -21.28 -1.71
CA LYS A 422 6.57 -21.49 -3.09
C LYS A 422 6.98 -20.15 -3.74
N PRO A 423 8.07 -20.08 -4.52
CA PRO A 423 9.08 -21.14 -4.68
C PRO A 423 9.92 -21.34 -3.40
N ILE A 424 10.13 -22.60 -2.99
CA ILE A 424 10.98 -22.96 -1.85
C ILE A 424 12.45 -23.08 -2.24
N LEU A 425 12.74 -23.51 -3.47
CA LEU A 425 14.12 -23.85 -3.83
C LEU A 425 15.01 -22.62 -3.80
N THR A 426 14.53 -21.47 -4.29
CA THR A 426 15.26 -20.20 -4.20
C THR A 426 15.51 -19.77 -2.76
N VAL A 427 14.58 -20.06 -1.84
CA VAL A 427 14.73 -19.79 -0.41
C VAL A 427 15.84 -20.66 0.16
N ILE A 428 15.85 -21.96 -0.13
CA ILE A 428 16.90 -22.90 0.31
C ILE A 428 18.27 -22.48 -0.24
N LEU A 429 18.33 -22.12 -1.53
CA LEU A 429 19.56 -21.67 -2.18
C LEU A 429 20.16 -20.40 -1.58
N THR A 430 19.40 -19.60 -0.83
CA THR A 430 19.96 -18.45 -0.09
C THR A 430 21.01 -18.88 0.95
N PHE A 431 20.99 -20.13 1.40
CA PHE A 431 21.93 -20.67 2.38
C PHE A 431 23.14 -21.37 1.77
N LYS A 432 23.30 -21.38 0.43
CA LYS A 432 24.40 -22.11 -0.24
C LYS A 432 25.79 -21.73 0.28
N SER A 433 25.98 -20.45 0.61
CA SER A 433 27.24 -19.94 1.18
C SER A 433 27.45 -20.33 2.63
N ASN A 434 26.42 -20.76 3.35
CA ASN A 434 26.47 -21.13 4.76
C ASN A 434 25.67 -22.44 5.03
N PRO A 435 26.13 -23.61 4.51
CA PRO A 435 25.35 -24.85 4.57
C PRO A 435 25.05 -25.35 5.99
N TRP A 436 25.88 -24.96 6.98
CA TRP A 436 25.64 -25.27 8.38
C TRP A 436 24.29 -24.72 8.89
N VAL A 437 23.83 -23.61 8.33
CA VAL A 437 22.54 -22.99 8.68
C VAL A 437 21.38 -23.86 8.20
N MET A 438 21.50 -24.55 7.07
CA MET A 438 20.47 -25.47 6.60
C MET A 438 20.34 -26.68 7.51
N ARG A 439 21.45 -27.24 8.01
CA ARG A 439 21.40 -28.32 9.01
C ARG A 439 20.71 -27.85 10.28
N TRP A 440 20.97 -26.61 10.68
CA TRP A 440 20.33 -25.99 11.84
C TRP A 440 18.83 -25.73 11.63
N LEU A 441 18.42 -25.25 10.44
CA LEU A 441 17.02 -25.09 10.05
C LEU A 441 16.29 -26.44 10.06
N PHE A 442 16.88 -27.45 9.43
CA PHE A 442 16.35 -28.82 9.40
C PHE A 442 16.09 -29.35 10.81
N SER A 443 17.08 -29.18 11.70
CA SER A 443 16.96 -29.53 13.12
C SER A 443 15.83 -28.77 13.86
N SER A 444 15.49 -27.56 13.40
CA SER A 444 14.42 -26.76 14.00
C SER A 444 13.03 -27.20 13.52
N LEU A 445 12.95 -27.79 12.33
CA LEU A 445 11.72 -28.37 11.76
C LEU A 445 11.41 -29.78 12.29
N MET A 446 12.42 -30.47 12.85
CA MET A 446 12.28 -31.79 13.48
C MET A 446 11.20 -31.88 14.57
N VAL A 447 10.79 -30.76 15.15
CA VAL A 447 9.70 -30.69 16.12
C VAL A 447 8.37 -31.20 15.53
N LYS A 448 8.19 -31.12 14.21
CA LYS A 448 7.02 -31.65 13.48
C LYS A 448 7.45 -32.44 12.24
N PRO A 449 7.69 -33.76 12.36
CA PRO A 449 8.17 -34.60 11.25
C PRO A 449 7.32 -34.55 9.97
N GLN A 450 6.00 -34.36 10.11
CA GLN A 450 5.08 -34.19 8.97
C GLN A 450 5.46 -32.98 8.10
N MET A 451 5.95 -31.90 8.70
CA MET A 451 6.35 -30.69 7.98
C MET A 451 7.66 -30.88 7.22
N LEU A 452 8.55 -31.76 7.70
CA LEU A 452 9.73 -32.18 6.93
C LEU A 452 9.33 -33.00 5.72
N GLN A 453 8.34 -33.89 5.86
CA GLN A 453 7.77 -34.60 4.69
C GLN A 453 7.22 -33.58 3.69
N ASP A 454 6.35 -32.67 4.10
CA ASP A 454 5.80 -31.63 3.22
C ASP A 454 6.89 -30.76 2.55
N LEU A 455 7.94 -30.40 3.30
CA LEU A 455 9.08 -29.65 2.74
C LEU A 455 9.83 -30.45 1.68
N PHE A 456 10.04 -31.75 1.92
CA PHE A 456 10.63 -32.67 0.96
C PHE A 456 9.77 -32.78 -0.31
N HIS A 457 8.46 -32.97 -0.15
CA HIS A 457 7.50 -33.01 -1.25
C HIS A 457 7.58 -31.74 -2.11
N VAL A 458 7.45 -30.56 -1.50
CA VAL A 458 7.45 -29.28 -2.25
C VAL A 458 8.80 -29.01 -2.93
N THR A 459 9.90 -29.38 -2.28
CA THR A 459 11.24 -29.24 -2.89
C THR A 459 11.39 -30.13 -4.11
N LEU A 460 10.92 -31.39 -4.04
CA LEU A 460 10.95 -32.30 -5.18
C LEU A 460 10.00 -31.88 -6.31
N GLU A 461 8.79 -31.41 -5.99
CA GLU A 461 7.87 -30.86 -7.00
C GLU A 461 8.56 -29.76 -7.84
N GLU A 462 9.25 -28.82 -7.20
CA GLU A 462 9.96 -27.73 -7.90
C GLU A 462 11.19 -28.20 -8.67
N LEU A 463 11.91 -29.21 -8.17
CA LEU A 463 13.07 -29.78 -8.87
C LEU A 463 12.67 -30.60 -10.09
N LEU A 464 11.54 -31.28 -10.04
CA LEU A 464 11.04 -32.10 -11.16
C LEU A 464 10.32 -31.24 -12.21
N ASP A 465 9.72 -30.12 -11.81
CA ASP A 465 9.10 -29.19 -12.75
C ASP A 465 10.14 -28.54 -13.70
N VAL A 466 9.94 -28.72 -15.01
CA VAL A 466 10.82 -28.21 -16.06
C VAL A 466 10.82 -26.68 -16.08
N GLN A 467 9.67 -26.05 -15.83
CA GLN A 467 9.56 -24.59 -15.85
C GLN A 467 10.32 -23.97 -14.66
N SER A 468 10.13 -24.51 -13.46
CA SER A 468 10.85 -24.10 -12.25
C SER A 468 12.37 -24.24 -12.44
N ARG A 469 12.87 -25.36 -12.96
CA ARG A 469 14.30 -25.55 -13.27
C ARG A 469 14.87 -24.47 -14.20
N SER A 470 14.13 -24.11 -15.24
CA SER A 470 14.56 -23.09 -16.21
C SER A 470 14.65 -21.68 -15.60
N VAL A 471 13.72 -21.33 -14.71
CA VAL A 471 13.70 -20.04 -14.00
C VAL A 471 14.80 -19.97 -12.94
N LEU A 472 15.09 -21.09 -12.28
CA LEU A 472 16.04 -21.17 -11.18
C LEU A 472 17.51 -21.21 -11.63
N ARG A 473 17.77 -21.40 -12.94
CA ARG A 473 19.12 -21.52 -13.53
C ARG A 473 20.08 -22.32 -12.65
N ILE A 474 19.65 -23.47 -12.14
CA ILE A 474 20.49 -24.36 -11.34
C ILE A 474 21.54 -24.97 -12.29
N GLN A 475 22.54 -24.18 -12.65
CA GLN A 475 23.57 -24.54 -13.63
C GLN A 475 24.94 -24.67 -12.95
N ASP A 476 25.09 -24.09 -11.76
CA ASP A 476 26.32 -24.19 -10.98
C ASP A 476 26.41 -25.55 -10.28
N THR A 477 27.53 -26.25 -10.48
CA THR A 477 27.84 -27.51 -9.82
C THR A 477 27.78 -27.38 -8.29
N ALA A 478 28.15 -26.23 -7.73
CA ALA A 478 28.07 -26.00 -6.28
C ALA A 478 26.61 -25.95 -5.78
N GLU A 479 25.69 -25.38 -6.55
CA GLU A 479 24.26 -25.35 -6.22
C GLU A 479 23.64 -26.75 -6.32
N GLN A 480 24.00 -27.50 -7.36
CA GLN A 480 23.57 -28.88 -7.56
C GLN A 480 24.02 -29.78 -6.39
N PHE A 481 25.29 -29.66 -5.98
CA PHE A 481 25.81 -30.38 -4.82
C PHE A 481 25.13 -29.95 -3.51
N PHE A 482 24.89 -28.65 -3.31
CA PHE A 482 24.22 -28.14 -2.13
C PHE A 482 22.77 -28.65 -2.01
N ILE A 483 22.02 -28.66 -3.11
CA ILE A 483 20.66 -29.23 -3.16
C ILE A 483 20.70 -30.72 -2.83
N ALA A 484 21.62 -31.48 -3.43
CA ALA A 484 21.79 -32.89 -3.12
C ALA A 484 22.10 -33.13 -1.64
N SER A 485 22.99 -32.31 -1.06
CA SER A 485 23.31 -32.37 0.37
C SER A 485 22.10 -32.06 1.25
N PHE A 486 21.24 -31.12 0.85
CA PHE A 486 20.01 -30.81 1.56
C PHE A 486 19.00 -31.97 1.47
N LEU A 487 18.79 -32.53 0.27
CA LEU A 487 17.89 -33.69 0.08
C LEU A 487 18.38 -34.92 0.86
N CYS A 488 19.69 -35.12 0.94
CA CYS A 488 20.30 -36.20 1.70
C CYS A 488 19.88 -36.17 3.18
N LEU A 489 19.66 -35.00 3.79
CA LEU A 489 19.19 -34.89 5.19
C LEU A 489 17.88 -35.64 5.43
N PHE A 490 16.93 -35.61 4.48
CA PHE A 490 15.66 -36.33 4.60
C PHE A 490 15.83 -37.85 4.55
N PHE A 491 16.81 -38.33 3.79
CA PHE A 491 17.12 -39.76 3.74
C PHE A 491 17.84 -40.22 5.01
N LEU A 492 18.72 -39.39 5.57
CA LEU A 492 19.43 -39.73 6.80
C LEU A 492 18.55 -39.63 8.05
N GLU A 493 17.50 -38.81 8.03
CA GLU A 493 16.64 -38.59 9.19
C GLU A 493 15.63 -39.74 9.41
N PRO A 494 15.71 -40.52 10.50
CA PRO A 494 14.83 -41.66 10.73
C PRO A 494 13.34 -41.29 10.85
N SER A 495 13.00 -40.10 11.35
CA SER A 495 11.60 -39.70 11.49
C SER A 495 10.90 -39.39 10.16
N VAL A 496 11.66 -39.18 9.08
CA VAL A 496 11.12 -38.92 7.75
C VAL A 496 10.90 -40.26 7.05
N LEU A 497 9.64 -40.71 7.03
CA LEU A 497 9.24 -41.94 6.36
C LEU A 497 9.18 -41.71 4.85
N LEU A 498 10.05 -42.39 4.12
CA LEU A 498 10.11 -42.39 2.65
C LEU A 498 9.93 -43.83 2.17
N HIS A 499 8.88 -44.07 1.38
CA HIS A 499 8.58 -45.42 0.88
C HIS A 499 8.67 -45.44 -0.66
N PRO A 500 9.32 -46.44 -1.28
CA PRO A 500 9.58 -46.46 -2.72
C PRO A 500 8.32 -46.36 -3.58
N ASN A 501 7.21 -46.92 -3.10
CA ASN A 501 5.93 -46.96 -3.83
C ASN A 501 4.97 -45.83 -3.45
N THR A 502 5.46 -44.77 -2.82
CA THR A 502 4.62 -43.63 -2.41
C THR A 502 5.12 -42.32 -2.97
N TYR A 503 4.19 -41.41 -3.20
CA TYR A 503 4.48 -40.03 -3.56
C TYR A 503 5.24 -39.32 -2.40
N PRO A 504 6.39 -38.66 -2.66
CA PRO A 504 6.91 -38.19 -3.94
C PRO A 504 8.02 -39.08 -4.52
N ILE A 505 8.36 -40.19 -3.86
CA ILE A 505 9.49 -41.04 -4.24
C ILE A 505 9.24 -41.75 -5.58
N THR A 506 8.00 -42.17 -5.85
CA THR A 506 7.60 -42.73 -7.14
C THR A 506 7.95 -41.79 -8.29
N ASP A 507 7.69 -40.49 -8.11
CA ASP A 507 7.89 -39.48 -9.14
C ASP A 507 9.37 -39.14 -9.30
N LEU A 508 10.10 -39.09 -8.18
CA LEU A 508 11.56 -38.95 -8.17
C LEU A 508 12.24 -40.06 -8.97
N LEU A 509 11.84 -41.31 -8.74
CA LEU A 509 12.44 -42.47 -9.39
C LEU A 509 12.02 -42.57 -10.86
N ALA A 510 10.76 -42.26 -11.18
CA ALA A 510 10.27 -42.25 -12.56
C ALA A 510 10.96 -41.20 -13.44
N GLN A 511 11.44 -40.11 -12.84
CA GLN A 511 12.15 -39.02 -13.52
C GLN A 511 13.66 -39.01 -13.22
N TRP A 512 14.22 -40.15 -12.81
CA TRP A 512 15.63 -40.27 -12.52
C TRP A 512 16.46 -40.22 -13.81
N ASN A 513 17.24 -39.16 -13.97
CA ASN A 513 18.15 -38.92 -15.07
C ASN A 513 19.34 -38.07 -14.60
N GLU A 514 20.46 -38.74 -14.35
CA GLU A 514 21.68 -38.12 -13.80
C GLU A 514 22.39 -37.21 -14.81
N PHE A 515 22.17 -37.45 -16.11
CA PHE A 515 22.73 -36.63 -17.18
C PHE A 515 22.04 -35.26 -17.25
N ASP A 516 20.70 -35.24 -17.22
CA ASP A 516 19.92 -34.00 -17.28
C ASP A 516 19.80 -33.32 -15.90
N ASN A 517 20.03 -34.04 -14.80
CA ASN A 517 19.87 -33.53 -13.43
C ASN A 517 21.09 -33.89 -12.54
N PRO A 518 22.17 -33.09 -12.57
CA PRO A 518 23.39 -33.38 -11.81
C PRO A 518 23.20 -33.50 -10.28
N TRP A 519 22.21 -32.85 -9.67
CA TRP A 519 21.88 -33.04 -8.25
C TRP A 519 21.49 -34.49 -7.91
N GLN A 520 20.91 -35.24 -8.86
CA GLN A 520 20.53 -36.65 -8.64
C GLN A 520 21.77 -37.53 -8.50
N PHE A 521 22.77 -37.32 -9.37
CA PHE A 521 24.07 -37.97 -9.26
C PHE A 521 24.71 -37.70 -7.88
N HIS A 522 24.77 -36.43 -7.47
CA HIS A 522 25.34 -36.06 -6.18
C HIS A 522 24.55 -36.67 -5.00
N LEU A 523 23.22 -36.70 -5.08
CA LEU A 523 22.36 -37.29 -4.05
C LEU A 523 22.67 -38.78 -3.91
N ARG A 524 22.66 -39.55 -5.00
CA ARG A 524 22.98 -40.98 -4.98
C ARG A 524 24.35 -41.24 -4.37
N ARG A 525 25.39 -40.51 -4.80
CA ARG A 525 26.75 -40.64 -4.26
C ARG A 525 26.81 -40.39 -2.75
N MET A 526 26.07 -39.40 -2.25
CA MET A 526 25.99 -39.14 -0.81
C MET A 526 25.24 -40.24 -0.06
N LEU A 527 24.18 -40.80 -0.64
CA LEU A 527 23.45 -41.92 -0.04
C LEU A 527 24.26 -43.21 -0.02
N GLU A 528 25.02 -43.51 -1.07
CA GLU A 528 25.98 -44.63 -1.12
C GLU A 528 27.00 -44.54 0.02
N ALA A 529 27.58 -43.35 0.23
CA ALA A 529 28.54 -43.11 1.30
C ALA A 529 27.95 -43.28 2.71
N ASN A 530 26.62 -43.15 2.85
CA ASN A 530 25.91 -43.27 4.12
C ASN A 530 25.00 -44.52 4.18
N GLY A 531 25.20 -45.51 3.31
CA GLY A 531 24.28 -46.63 3.15
C GLY A 531 23.97 -47.43 4.43
N SER A 532 24.93 -47.48 5.37
CA SER A 532 24.78 -48.12 6.68
C SER A 532 23.83 -47.38 7.63
N SER A 533 23.58 -46.09 7.39
CA SER A 533 22.72 -45.23 8.22
C SER A 533 21.28 -45.13 7.67
N LEU A 534 21.00 -45.73 6.52
CA LEU A 534 19.69 -45.70 5.88
C LEU A 534 18.77 -46.80 6.44
N SER A 535 17.47 -46.50 6.57
CA SER A 535 16.46 -47.53 6.85
C SER A 535 16.33 -48.51 5.68
N VAL A 536 15.72 -49.68 5.93
CA VAL A 536 15.52 -50.71 4.89
C VAL A 536 14.78 -50.15 3.67
N GLU A 537 13.73 -49.36 3.88
CA GLU A 537 12.95 -48.74 2.81
C GLU A 537 13.80 -47.74 2.01
N LYS A 538 14.64 -46.95 2.68
CA LYS A 538 15.54 -45.98 2.03
C LYS A 538 16.69 -46.66 1.30
N GLN A 539 17.16 -47.81 1.78
CA GLN A 539 18.10 -48.66 1.05
C GLN A 539 17.49 -49.23 -0.22
N GLN A 540 16.21 -49.64 -0.20
CA GLN A 540 15.50 -50.07 -1.41
C GLN A 540 15.39 -48.94 -2.44
N ILE A 541 15.11 -47.71 -1.99
CA ILE A 541 15.11 -46.52 -2.88
C ILE A 541 16.48 -46.33 -3.52
N LEU A 542 17.58 -46.41 -2.74
CA LEU A 542 18.94 -46.30 -3.26
C LEU A 542 19.27 -47.41 -4.26
N MET A 543 18.86 -48.65 -4.01
CA MET A 543 19.03 -49.76 -4.97
C MET A 543 18.33 -49.48 -6.29
N GLN A 544 17.13 -48.90 -6.26
CA GLN A 544 16.43 -48.50 -7.49
C GLN A 544 17.18 -47.37 -8.20
N MET A 545 17.61 -46.31 -7.50
CA MET A 545 18.44 -45.24 -8.10
C MET A 545 19.67 -45.79 -8.84
N ASN A 546 20.36 -46.78 -8.25
CA ASN A 546 21.51 -47.43 -8.86
C ASN A 546 21.17 -48.21 -10.15
N GLN A 547 20.00 -48.85 -10.21
CA GLN A 547 19.56 -49.56 -11.42
C GLN A 547 19.34 -48.58 -12.58
N TRP A 548 18.72 -47.43 -12.33
CA TRP A 548 18.47 -46.42 -13.36
C TRP A 548 19.76 -45.69 -13.80
N GLY A 549 20.69 -45.43 -12.87
CA GLY A 549 21.98 -44.82 -13.19
C GLY A 549 22.96 -45.69 -14.00
N LEU A 550 22.69 -47.00 -14.12
CA LEU A 550 23.47 -47.94 -14.96
C LEU A 550 22.88 -48.12 -16.37
N HIS A 551 21.65 -47.66 -16.61
CA HIS A 551 20.93 -47.77 -17.88
C HIS A 551 20.96 -46.49 -18.73
N GLN A 552 21.67 -45.46 -18.28
CA GLN A 552 21.97 -44.21 -18.96
C GLN A 552 23.48 -44.12 -19.19
#